data_AF-A0A963QG09-F1
#
_entry.id   AF-A0A963QG09-F1
#
_cell.length_a   1.000
_cell.length_b   1.000
_cell.length_c   1.000
_cell.angle_alpha   90.00
_cell.angle_beta   90.00
_cell.angle_gamma   90.00
#
_symmetry.space_group_name_H-M   'P 1'
#
loop_
_entity.id
_entity.type
_entity.pdbx_description
1 polymer ?
#
loop_
_entity_poly.entity_id
_entity_poly.type
_entity_poly.pdbx_seq_one_letter_code
_entity_poly.pdbx_strand_id
1 'polypeptide(L)'
;MRVDFYQLSRDPAELVVPLIARATRNAGERLLVVSDDDAQLGLIGDALWERAPEAFLANGRADAAHADRQPILLSRQAKALNGARYIVLADGAWRDEAAGFERAFLLFDATGLEGARICWRQLGQRDGVERRFWKQDGGKWREGP
;
A
#
# COMPACT_ATOMS: atom_id res chain seq x y z
N MET A 1 6.24 5.92 -13.12
CA MET A 1 5.61 5.43 -11.87
C MET A 1 5.97 6.38 -10.73
N ARG A 2 5.08 6.55 -9.75
CA ARG A 2 5.39 7.19 -8.48
C ARG A 2 5.49 6.16 -7.35
N VAL A 3 6.48 6.30 -6.46
CA VAL A 3 6.63 5.47 -5.25
C VAL A 3 6.65 6.36 -4.02
N ASP A 4 5.65 6.21 -3.16
CA ASP A 4 5.57 6.89 -1.89
C ASP A 4 6.04 5.96 -0.76
N PHE A 5 7.11 6.35 -0.08
CA PHE A 5 7.69 5.67 1.07
C PHE A 5 7.07 6.24 2.34
N TYR A 6 6.34 5.43 3.09
CA TYR A 6 5.70 5.84 4.34
C TYR A 6 6.40 5.18 5.52
N GLN A 7 7.13 5.99 6.29
CA GLN A 7 7.69 5.54 7.56
C GLN A 7 6.61 5.60 8.65
N LEU A 8 6.22 4.42 9.13
CA LEU A 8 5.27 4.21 10.20
C LEU A 8 5.98 4.39 11.54
N SER A 9 5.50 5.31 12.38
CA SER A 9 6.07 5.54 13.72
C SER A 9 5.04 5.46 14.84
N ARG A 10 3.77 5.73 14.55
CA ARG A 10 2.67 5.64 15.52
C ARG A 10 1.63 4.61 15.08
N ASP A 11 1.13 4.76 13.86
CA ASP A 11 0.06 3.92 13.33
C ASP A 11 0.65 2.80 12.48
N PRO A 12 0.31 1.52 12.75
CA PRO A 12 0.81 0.41 11.95
C PRO A 12 0.07 0.33 10.61
N ALA A 13 0.54 -0.55 9.72
CA ALA A 13 0.10 -0.60 8.33
C ALA A 13 -1.42 -0.81 8.22
N GLU A 14 -2.01 -1.61 9.10
CA GLU A 14 -3.43 -1.95 9.18
C GLU A 14 -4.30 -0.72 9.40
N LEU A 15 -3.75 0.32 10.04
CA LEU A 15 -4.46 1.58 10.28
C LEU A 15 -4.22 2.62 9.19
N VAL A 16 -3.09 2.52 8.48
CA VAL A 16 -2.73 3.45 7.40
C VAL A 16 -3.31 3.03 6.05
N VAL A 17 -3.40 1.73 5.77
CA VAL A 17 -3.97 1.18 4.53
C VAL A 17 -5.39 1.71 4.26
N PRO A 18 -6.33 1.77 5.23
CA PRO A 18 -7.66 2.34 4.98
C PRO A 18 -7.64 3.81 4.55
N LEU A 19 -6.67 4.60 5.03
CA LEU A 19 -6.52 6.00 4.62
C LEU A 19 -6.08 6.11 3.16
N ILE A 20 -5.12 5.27 2.75
CA ILE A 20 -4.64 5.18 1.37
C ILE A 20 -5.74 4.63 0.46
N ALA A 21 -6.46 3.61 0.90
CA ALA A 21 -7.58 3.01 0.16
C ALA A 21 -8.67 4.04 -0.09
N ARG A 22 -9.09 4.81 0.92
CA ARG A 22 -10.06 5.90 0.74
C ARG A 22 -9.58 6.94 -0.26
N ALA A 23 -8.34 7.39 -0.16
CA ALA A 23 -7.78 8.35 -1.13
C ALA A 23 -7.72 7.78 -2.55
N THR A 24 -7.37 6.49 -2.69
CA THR A 24 -7.33 5.77 -3.96
C THR A 24 -8.72 5.67 -4.58
N ARG A 25 -9.74 5.31 -3.78
CA ARG A 25 -11.13 5.22 -4.24
C ARG A 25 -11.70 6.59 -4.61
N ASN A 26 -11.39 7.64 -3.86
CA ASN A 26 -11.77 9.02 -4.19
C ASN A 26 -11.15 9.51 -5.50
N ALA A 27 -9.99 8.98 -5.88
CA ALA A 27 -9.37 9.23 -7.18
C ALA A 27 -9.97 8.38 -8.32
N GLY A 28 -10.99 7.55 -8.05
CA GLY A 28 -11.60 6.64 -9.03
C GLY A 28 -10.82 5.35 -9.27
N GLU A 29 -9.72 5.12 -8.55
CA GLU A 29 -8.78 4.04 -8.83
C GLU A 29 -9.03 2.78 -7.99
N ARG A 30 -8.53 1.65 -8.50
CA ARG A 30 -8.52 0.36 -7.80
C ARG A 30 -7.18 0.12 -7.10
N LEU A 31 -7.23 -0.58 -5.97
CA LEU A 31 -6.06 -0.83 -5.12
C LEU A 31 -5.77 -2.33 -5.03
N LEU A 32 -4.48 -2.68 -5.09
CA LEU A 32 -3.95 -3.95 -4.62
C LEU A 32 -3.20 -3.71 -3.31
N VAL A 33 -3.47 -4.48 -2.27
CA VAL A 33 -2.69 -4.49 -1.03
C VAL A 33 -1.97 -5.83 -0.93
N VAL A 34 -0.66 -5.76 -0.71
CA VAL A 34 0.22 -6.91 -0.69
C VAL A 34 0.93 -7.03 0.65
N SER A 35 0.92 -8.24 1.19
CA SER A 35 1.75 -8.65 2.33
C SER A 35 2.01 -10.16 2.27
N ASP A 36 3.22 -10.59 2.62
CA ASP A 36 3.55 -12.00 2.83
C ASP A 36 3.03 -12.54 4.17
N ASP A 37 2.50 -11.69 5.05
CA ASP A 37 1.84 -12.10 6.29
C ASP A 37 0.32 -12.21 6.07
N ASP A 38 -0.20 -13.42 6.18
CA ASP A 38 -1.63 -13.68 5.99
C ASP A 38 -2.48 -13.08 7.12
N ALA A 39 -1.97 -13.11 8.36
CA ALA A 39 -2.64 -12.53 9.50
C ALA A 39 -2.73 -11.01 9.34
N GLN A 40 -1.66 -10.38 8.83
CA GLN A 40 -1.66 -8.96 8.51
C GLN A 40 -2.74 -8.60 7.47
N LEU A 41 -2.85 -9.37 6.40
CA LEU A 41 -3.89 -9.17 5.40
C LEU A 41 -5.30 -9.33 5.99
N GLY A 42 -5.51 -10.26 6.93
CA GLY A 42 -6.77 -10.39 7.66
C GLY A 42 -7.11 -9.12 8.43
N LEU A 43 -6.18 -8.62 9.25
CA LEU A 43 -6.36 -7.38 10.03
C LEU A 43 -6.61 -6.15 9.13
N ILE A 44 -5.92 -6.07 7.99
CA ILE A 44 -6.16 -5.01 6.99
C ILE A 44 -7.60 -5.12 6.44
N GLY A 45 -8.04 -6.33 6.10
CA GLY A 45 -9.38 -6.57 5.56
C GLY A 45 -10.48 -6.12 6.53
N ASP A 46 -10.34 -6.47 7.80
CA ASP A 46 -11.26 -6.05 8.85
C ASP A 46 -11.23 -4.52 9.05
N ALA A 47 -10.04 -3.92 9.12
CA ALA A 47 -9.88 -2.49 9.30
C ALA A 47 -10.48 -1.66 8.13
N LEU A 48 -10.45 -2.19 6.90
CA LEU A 48 -11.08 -1.57 5.74
C LEU A 48 -12.61 -1.49 5.89
N TRP A 49 -13.23 -2.49 6.52
CA TRP A 49 -14.67 -2.49 6.79
C TRP A 49 -15.05 -1.57 7.95
N GLU A 50 -14.29 -1.58 9.03
CA GLU A 50 -14.66 -0.91 10.28
C GLU A 50 -14.41 0.59 10.29
N ARG A 51 -13.35 1.07 9.61
CA ARG A 51 -12.81 2.42 9.84
C ARG A 51 -13.25 3.50 8.85
N ALA A 52 -14.06 3.15 7.86
CA ALA A 52 -14.60 4.11 6.91
C ALA A 52 -16.04 3.78 6.52
N PRO A 53 -16.98 3.79 7.49
CA PRO A 53 -18.38 3.47 7.22
C PRO A 53 -18.97 4.41 6.15
N GLU A 54 -18.52 5.67 6.08
CA GLU A 54 -18.93 6.63 5.06
C GLU A 54 -18.34 6.41 3.65
N ALA A 55 -17.25 5.63 3.51
CA ALA A 55 -16.57 5.44 2.22
C ALA A 55 -16.77 4.04 1.59
N PHE A 56 -17.43 3.11 2.29
CA PHE A 56 -17.66 1.72 1.89
C PHE A 56 -16.46 1.11 1.14
N LEU A 57 -15.36 0.83 1.87
CA LEU A 57 -14.12 0.29 1.30
C LEU A 57 -14.23 -1.22 1.05
N ALA A 58 -15.11 -1.58 0.12
CA ALA A 58 -15.32 -2.97 -0.27
C ALA A 58 -14.00 -3.63 -0.68
N ASN A 59 -13.71 -4.76 -0.06
CA ASN A 59 -12.47 -5.48 -0.26
C ASN A 59 -12.71 -6.99 -0.28
N GLY A 60 -11.73 -7.71 -0.82
CA GLY A 60 -11.73 -9.16 -0.80
C GLY A 60 -10.35 -9.73 -1.05
N ARG A 61 -10.24 -11.04 -0.91
CA ARG A 61 -8.99 -11.79 -1.03
C ARG A 61 -8.77 -12.29 -2.46
N ALA A 62 -7.51 -12.38 -2.88
CA ALA A 62 -7.13 -12.87 -4.21
C ALA A 62 -7.37 -14.37 -4.42
N ASP A 63 -7.44 -15.15 -3.34
CA ASP A 63 -7.78 -16.58 -3.32
C ASP A 63 -9.29 -16.86 -3.21
N ALA A 64 -10.11 -15.82 -3.07
CA ALA A 64 -11.56 -15.93 -2.97
C ALA A 64 -12.27 -15.76 -4.32
N ALA A 65 -13.54 -16.18 -4.37
CA ALA A 65 -14.39 -15.97 -5.52
C ALA A 65 -14.53 -14.47 -5.85
N HIS A 66 -14.62 -14.16 -7.15
CA HIS A 66 -14.81 -12.79 -7.64
C HIS A 66 -13.70 -11.80 -7.25
N ALA A 67 -12.46 -12.28 -7.05
CA ALA A 67 -11.28 -11.45 -6.80
C ALA A 67 -11.11 -10.32 -7.83
N ASP A 68 -11.43 -10.58 -9.10
CA ASP A 68 -11.40 -9.62 -10.21
C ASP A 68 -12.35 -8.43 -10.02
N ARG A 69 -13.43 -8.61 -9.24
CA ARG A 69 -14.45 -7.59 -9.04
C ARG A 69 -14.12 -6.64 -7.88
N GLN A 70 -13.24 -7.04 -6.96
CA GLN A 70 -12.98 -6.29 -5.74
C GLN A 70 -12.28 -4.94 -6.04
N PRO A 71 -12.83 -3.80 -5.60
CA PRO A 71 -12.19 -2.51 -5.84
C PRO A 71 -10.89 -2.35 -5.04
N ILE A 72 -10.78 -3.06 -3.91
CA ILE A 72 -9.55 -3.23 -3.13
C ILE A 72 -9.31 -4.74 -3.00
N LEU A 73 -8.17 -5.22 -3.50
CA LEU A 73 -7.82 -6.63 -3.47
C LEU A 73 -6.67 -6.86 -2.49
N LEU A 74 -6.81 -7.84 -1.61
CA LEU A 74 -5.79 -8.28 -0.66
C LEU A 74 -5.10 -9.53 -1.21
N SER A 75 -3.77 -9.54 -1.26
CA SER A 75 -3.01 -10.61 -1.92
C SER A 75 -1.64 -10.82 -1.27
N ARG A 76 -1.10 -12.04 -1.39
CA ARG A 76 0.31 -12.33 -1.09
C ARG A 76 1.23 -12.07 -2.30
N GLN A 77 0.65 -11.76 -3.45
CA GLN A 77 1.38 -11.55 -4.70
C GLN A 77 1.10 -10.16 -5.24
N ALA A 78 2.13 -9.52 -5.79
CA ALA A 78 2.04 -8.25 -6.51
C ALA A 78 1.43 -8.43 -7.93
N LYS A 79 0.25 -9.04 -7.98
CA LYS A 79 -0.52 -9.31 -9.20
C LYS A 79 -1.95 -8.79 -9.05
N ALA A 80 -2.28 -7.75 -9.82
CA ALA A 80 -3.57 -7.09 -9.75
C ALA A 80 -4.66 -7.83 -10.54
N LEU A 81 -5.21 -8.92 -9.97
CA LEU A 81 -6.34 -9.64 -10.58
C LEU A 81 -7.56 -8.76 -10.79
N ASN A 82 -7.71 -7.70 -9.99
CA ASN A 82 -8.78 -6.71 -10.08
C ASN A 82 -8.47 -5.52 -11.01
N GLY A 83 -7.34 -5.54 -11.73
CA GLY A 83 -6.93 -4.42 -12.59
C GLY A 83 -6.52 -3.15 -11.83
N ALA A 84 -6.12 -3.27 -10.55
CA ALA A 84 -5.59 -2.16 -9.78
C ALA A 84 -4.39 -1.50 -10.45
N ARG A 85 -4.44 -0.17 -10.55
CA ARG A 85 -3.32 0.67 -11.01
C ARG A 85 -2.42 1.10 -9.86
N TYR A 86 -2.93 1.07 -8.63
CA TYR A 86 -2.18 1.40 -7.42
C TYR A 86 -1.92 0.15 -6.58
N ILE A 87 -0.75 0.10 -5.93
CA ILE A 87 -0.33 -1.01 -5.06
C ILE A 87 0.18 -0.48 -3.71
N VAL A 88 -0.25 -1.11 -2.62
CA VAL A 88 0.36 -0.95 -1.29
C VAL A 88 1.13 -2.21 -0.95
N LEU A 89 2.40 -2.04 -0.56
CA LEU A 89 3.26 -3.07 0.01
C LEU A 89 3.25 -2.86 1.53
N ALA A 90 2.32 -3.54 2.21
CA ALA A 90 2.02 -3.32 3.62
C ALA A 90 3.05 -3.96 4.58
N ASP A 91 3.79 -4.96 4.08
CA ASP A 91 4.87 -5.64 4.81
C ASP A 91 6.23 -4.96 4.68
N GLY A 92 6.32 -3.85 3.95
CA GLY A 92 7.57 -3.12 3.73
C GLY A 92 8.54 -3.81 2.78
N ALA A 93 8.15 -4.89 2.11
CA ALA A 93 9.00 -5.60 1.15
C ALA A 93 8.75 -5.11 -0.28
N TRP A 94 9.77 -4.47 -0.88
CA TRP A 94 9.74 -4.12 -2.29
C TRP A 94 9.72 -5.37 -3.18
N ARG A 95 8.87 -5.34 -4.21
CA ARG A 95 8.71 -6.39 -5.22
C ARG A 95 8.82 -5.74 -6.59
N ASP A 96 9.65 -6.26 -7.50
CA ASP A 96 9.88 -5.61 -8.79
C ASP A 96 8.63 -5.53 -9.66
N GLU A 97 7.68 -6.44 -9.47
CA GLU A 97 6.35 -6.40 -10.10
C GLU A 97 5.58 -5.11 -9.77
N ALA A 98 5.85 -4.50 -8.61
CA ALA A 98 5.27 -3.20 -8.24
C ALA A 98 5.68 -2.09 -9.22
N ALA A 99 6.79 -2.25 -9.97
CA ALA A 99 7.21 -1.29 -11.00
C ALA A 99 6.23 -1.17 -12.18
N GLY A 100 5.36 -2.17 -12.37
CA GLY A 100 4.31 -2.14 -13.40
C GLY A 100 3.07 -1.31 -13.03
N PHE A 101 3.01 -0.80 -11.81
CA PHE A 101 1.90 0.02 -11.32
C PHE A 101 2.16 1.51 -11.57
N GLU A 102 1.10 2.30 -11.66
CA GLU A 102 1.23 3.75 -11.83
C GLU A 102 1.73 4.41 -10.55
N ARG A 103 1.29 3.88 -9.40
CA ARG A 103 1.65 4.35 -8.07
C ARG A 103 1.81 3.21 -7.07
N ALA A 104 2.93 3.20 -6.37
CA ALA A 104 3.21 2.27 -5.29
C ALA A 104 3.34 2.99 -3.94
N PHE A 105 2.86 2.36 -2.88
CA PHE A 105 2.99 2.81 -1.50
C PHE A 105 3.77 1.76 -0.72
N LEU A 106 4.98 2.08 -0.28
CA LEU A 106 5.80 1.18 0.55
C LEU A 106 5.67 1.61 2.01
N LEU A 107 5.01 0.80 2.84
CA LEU A 107 4.83 1.08 4.26
C LEU A 107 5.88 0.31 5.06
N PHE A 108 6.60 0.97 5.96
CA PHE A 108 7.60 0.31 6.79
C PHE A 108 7.76 1.03 8.12
N ASP A 109 8.02 0.27 9.17
CA ASP A 109 8.33 0.82 10.49
C ASP A 109 9.86 0.98 10.68
N ALA A 110 10.29 1.14 11.94
CA ALA A 110 11.71 1.23 12.26
C ALA A 110 12.51 -0.03 11.86
N THR A 111 11.89 -1.21 11.86
CA THR A 111 12.54 -2.48 11.51
C THR A 111 12.77 -2.61 10.00
N GLY A 112 11.87 -2.06 9.19
CA GLY A 112 11.98 -2.05 7.72
C GLY A 112 12.86 -0.93 7.14
N LEU A 113 13.45 -0.08 7.97
CA LEU A 113 14.16 1.13 7.53
C LEU A 113 15.35 0.83 6.60
N GLU A 114 16.12 -0.23 6.87
CA GLU A 114 17.26 -0.60 6.02
C GLU A 114 16.81 -1.07 4.64
N GLY A 115 15.79 -1.92 4.59
CA GLY A 115 15.19 -2.38 3.33
C GLY A 115 14.62 -1.21 2.51
N ALA A 116 13.90 -0.30 3.16
CA ALA A 116 13.39 0.91 2.52
C ALA A 116 14.51 1.80 1.96
N ARG A 117 15.63 1.97 2.68
CA ARG A 117 16.80 2.73 2.19
C ARG A 117 17.45 2.09 0.97
N ILE A 118 17.55 0.76 0.93
CA ILE A 118 18.06 0.02 -0.23
C ILE A 118 17.14 0.25 -1.43
N CYS A 119 15.84 0.01 -1.25
CA CYS A 119 14.82 0.22 -2.28
C CYS A 119 14.84 1.68 -2.79
N TRP A 120 14.92 2.66 -1.89
CA TRP A 120 15.02 4.08 -2.25
C TRP A 120 16.17 4.32 -3.21
N ARG A 121 17.39 3.86 -2.90
CA ARG A 121 18.57 4.04 -3.76
C ARG A 121 18.40 3.34 -5.10
N GLN A 122 17.94 2.10 -5.10
CA GLN A 122 17.74 1.30 -6.33
C GLN A 122 16.74 1.99 -7.28
N LEU A 123 15.61 2.46 -6.75
CA LEU A 123 14.61 3.16 -7.54
C LEU A 123 15.08 4.54 -8.01
N GLY A 124 15.97 5.19 -7.26
CA GLY A 124 16.59 6.46 -7.67
C GLY A 124 17.52 6.36 -8.87
N GLN A 125 17.94 5.15 -9.24
CA GLN A 125 18.75 4.88 -10.44
C GLN A 125 17.88 4.58 -11.68
N ARG A 126 16.55 4.52 -11.54
CA ARG A 126 15.63 4.20 -12.64
C ARG A 126 15.01 5.48 -13.20
N ASP A 127 15.10 5.66 -14.51
CA ASP A 127 14.44 6.76 -15.20
C ASP A 127 12.91 6.65 -15.09
N GLY A 128 12.22 7.79 -14.98
CA GLY A 128 10.76 7.84 -14.91
C GLY A 128 10.13 7.32 -13.60
N VAL A 129 10.95 7.10 -12.57
CA VAL A 129 10.49 6.79 -11.20
C VAL A 129 10.56 8.03 -10.32
N GLU A 130 9.40 8.58 -9.98
CA GLU A 130 9.27 9.62 -8.96
C GLU A 130 9.21 8.96 -7.58
N ARG A 131 10.03 9.42 -6.63
CA ARG A 131 10.01 8.91 -5.24
C ARG A 131 9.67 10.03 -4.29
N ARG A 132 8.82 9.75 -3.31
CA ARG A 132 8.49 10.68 -2.23
C ARG A 132 8.57 9.97 -0.90
N PHE A 133 8.95 10.69 0.14
CA PHE A 133 9.09 10.16 1.48
C PHE A 133 8.12 10.86 2.43
N TRP A 134 7.42 10.08 3.24
CA TRP A 134 6.40 10.53 4.17
C TRP A 134 6.70 10.00 5.56
N LYS A 135 6.61 10.88 6.56
CA LYS A 135 6.73 10.52 7.98
C LYS A 135 5.58 11.11 8.79
N GLN A 136 5.24 10.48 9.90
CA GLN A 136 4.28 11.04 10.86
C GLN A 136 4.98 12.03 11.80
N ASP A 137 4.43 13.23 11.91
CA ASP A 137 4.88 14.29 12.82
C ASP A 137 3.65 14.88 13.53
N GLY A 138 3.56 14.68 14.85
CA GLY A 138 2.42 15.13 15.66
C GLY A 138 1.06 14.59 15.18
N GLY A 139 1.03 13.37 14.63
CA GLY A 139 -0.18 12.75 14.08
C GLY A 139 -0.59 13.24 12.68
N LYS A 140 0.24 14.06 12.03
CA LYS A 140 0.05 14.49 10.63
C LYS A 140 1.13 13.88 9.74
N TRP A 141 0.78 13.57 8.50
CA TRP A 141 1.76 13.17 7.49
C TRP A 141 2.48 14.40 6.95
N ARG A 142 3.82 14.34 6.93
CA ARG A 142 4.66 15.36 6.31
C ARG A 142 5.60 14.71 5.30
N GLU A 143 5.71 15.36 4.15
CA GLU A 143 6.72 15.02 3.16
C GLU A 143 8.09 15.35 3.76
N GLY A 144 8.99 14.37 3.76
CA GLY A 144 10.39 14.58 4.13
C GLY A 144 11.25 14.89 2.90
N PRO A 145 12.55 15.12 3.12
CA PRO A 145 13.49 15.49 2.07
C PRO A 145 13.71 14.38 1.03
#